data_AF-W2X7P8-F1
#
_entry.id   AF-W2X7P8-F1
#
_cell.length_a   1.000
_cell.length_b   1.000
_cell.length_c   1.000
_cell.angle_alpha   90.00
_cell.angle_beta   90.00
_cell.angle_gamma   90.00
#
_symmetry.space_group_name_H-M   'P 1'
#
loop_
_entity.id
_entity.type
_entity.pdbx_description
1 polymer ?
#
loop_
_entity_poly.entity_id
_entity_poly.type
_entity_poly.pdbx_seq_one_letter_code
_entity_poly.pdbx_strand_id
1 'polypeptide(L)'
;MDRSTAAAPRYFSFKDFLTEAEAASFFELPHAEQVAKVTQYLDFLGQQPDSSQFTTSSKASVSFAKLRDDYDAPVEADQDASYELDAVLLEQLLAGQTRSGFGAFGTESGFLPQKRLSLAVAHAVEEIGHKYIVERNKHGIVKPPVLNSRSFFFYWCHAEKQKLMDIHEKLVAREVPPKRRHLFWQRIAIIVDRAMCDDCIQFAECFARFETAFICIQDPEVVRVFPLSSNQQGRRISTT
;
A
#
# COMPACT_ATOMS: atom_id res chain seq x y z
N MET A 1 -32.07 43.30 -2.01
CA MET A 1 -30.92 42.86 -1.22
C MET A 1 -30.31 41.71 -1.97
N ASP A 2 -29.22 42.00 -2.65
CA ASP A 2 -28.55 41.11 -3.57
C ASP A 2 -27.08 41.01 -3.15
N ARG A 3 -26.57 39.77 -3.18
CA ARG A 3 -25.18 39.26 -3.00
C ARG A 3 -25.19 37.94 -2.25
N SER A 4 -25.69 36.88 -2.90
CA SER A 4 -25.15 35.54 -2.66
C SER A 4 -24.09 35.30 -3.74
N THR A 5 -22.83 35.58 -3.42
CA THR A 5 -21.69 35.11 -4.22
C THR A 5 -21.05 33.95 -3.46
N ALA A 6 -21.59 32.75 -3.66
CA ALA A 6 -20.94 31.54 -3.20
C ALA A 6 -20.81 30.56 -4.37
N ALA A 7 -19.72 30.70 -5.13
CA ALA A 7 -19.25 29.64 -6.01
C ALA A 7 -17.76 29.83 -6.34
N ALA A 8 -16.92 29.12 -5.60
CA ALA A 8 -15.75 28.41 -6.11
C ALA A 8 -15.28 27.50 -4.97
N PRO A 9 -15.69 26.23 -4.98
CA PRO A 9 -14.68 25.21 -5.28
C PRO A 9 -15.26 24.03 -6.05
N ARG A 10 -14.54 23.55 -7.08
CA ARG A 10 -14.78 22.20 -7.61
C ARG A 10 -13.48 21.64 -8.21
N TYR A 11 -12.56 21.26 -7.32
CA TYR A 11 -11.30 20.61 -7.65
C TYR A 11 -11.48 19.10 -7.58
N PHE A 12 -11.39 18.41 -8.72
CA PHE A 12 -11.50 16.94 -8.76
C PHE A 12 -10.16 16.25 -8.68
N SER A 13 -9.10 16.88 -9.17
CA SER A 13 -7.77 16.31 -9.13
C SER A 13 -6.95 17.01 -8.07
N PHE A 14 -5.98 16.30 -7.48
CA PHE A 14 -5.01 16.90 -6.58
C PHE A 14 -4.15 17.96 -7.29
N LYS A 15 -3.89 17.84 -8.59
CA LYS A 15 -3.25 18.91 -9.36
C LYS A 15 -4.07 20.20 -9.33
N ASP A 16 -5.38 20.11 -9.54
CA ASP A 16 -6.25 21.30 -9.53
C ASP A 16 -6.42 21.86 -8.12
N PHE A 17 -6.27 21.02 -7.08
CA PHE A 17 -6.27 21.46 -5.69
C PHE A 17 -5.03 22.29 -5.31
N LEU A 18 -3.89 22.06 -5.98
CA LEU A 18 -2.65 22.79 -5.73
C LEU A 18 -2.63 24.13 -6.46
N THR A 19 -1.96 25.12 -5.87
CA THR A 19 -1.54 26.31 -6.62
C THR A 19 -0.50 25.96 -7.68
N GLU A 20 -0.32 26.83 -8.67
CA GLU A 20 0.70 26.62 -9.72
C GLU A 20 2.11 26.43 -9.14
N ALA A 21 2.46 27.21 -8.11
CA ALA A 21 3.75 27.09 -7.43
C ALA A 21 3.90 25.75 -6.69
N GLU A 22 2.87 25.33 -5.94
CA GLU A 22 2.89 24.03 -5.25
C GLU A 22 2.95 22.87 -6.24
N ALA A 23 2.21 22.96 -7.36
CA ALA A 23 2.25 21.92 -8.39
C ALA A 23 3.62 21.81 -9.06
N ALA A 24 4.34 22.92 -9.22
CA ALA A 24 5.68 22.94 -9.81
C ALA A 24 6.75 22.32 -8.90
N SER A 25 6.64 22.51 -7.58
CA SER A 25 7.65 22.06 -6.61
C SER A 25 7.27 20.83 -5.79
N PHE A 26 6.06 20.27 -5.97
CA PHE A 26 5.53 19.19 -5.11
C PHE A 26 6.50 18.02 -4.90
N PHE A 27 7.14 17.54 -5.97
CA PHE A 27 8.06 16.39 -5.88
C PHE A 27 9.44 16.74 -5.30
N GLU A 28 9.72 18.02 -5.09
CA GLU A 28 10.94 18.53 -4.43
C GLU A 28 10.73 18.69 -2.92
N LEU A 29 9.48 18.67 -2.45
CA LEU A 29 9.15 18.75 -1.04
C LEU A 29 9.67 17.52 -0.28
N PRO A 30 10.04 17.67 1.00
CA PRO A 30 10.23 16.53 1.90
C PRO A 30 9.00 15.61 1.88
N HIS A 31 9.22 14.29 2.01
CA HIS A 31 8.14 13.30 1.94
C HIS A 31 7.02 13.60 2.96
N ALA A 32 7.36 13.94 4.20
CA ALA A 32 6.38 14.34 5.21
C ALA A 32 5.49 15.52 4.77
N GLU A 33 6.05 16.50 4.04
CA GLU A 33 5.28 17.63 3.50
C GLU A 33 4.40 17.21 2.31
N GLN A 34 4.88 16.30 1.46
CA GLN A 34 4.06 15.69 0.42
C GLN A 34 2.86 14.99 1.06
N VAL A 35 3.08 14.12 2.05
CA VAL A 35 2.02 13.41 2.78
C VAL A 35 1.03 14.40 3.40
N ALA A 36 1.51 15.47 4.05
CA ALA A 36 0.65 16.49 4.65
C ALA A 36 -0.26 17.17 3.60
N LYS A 37 0.29 17.53 2.44
CA LYS A 37 -0.49 18.12 1.34
C LYS A 37 -1.53 17.16 0.76
N VAL A 38 -1.17 15.88 0.63
CA VAL A 38 -2.11 14.84 0.21
C VAL A 38 -3.24 14.67 1.23
N THR A 39 -2.92 14.65 2.52
CA THR A 39 -3.92 14.55 3.59
C THR A 39 -4.91 15.73 3.53
N GLN A 40 -4.43 16.96 3.34
CA GLN A 40 -5.28 18.14 3.17
C GLN A 40 -6.24 18.00 1.97
N TYR A 41 -5.75 17.52 0.84
CA TYR A 41 -6.58 17.28 -0.34
C TYR A 41 -7.63 16.19 -0.09
N LEU A 42 -7.24 15.08 0.53
CA LEU A 42 -8.18 14.04 0.87
C LEU A 42 -9.23 14.58 1.85
N ASP A 43 -8.86 15.29 2.90
CA ASP A 43 -9.82 15.89 3.83
C ASP A 43 -10.79 16.86 3.14
N PHE A 44 -10.30 17.69 2.20
CA PHE A 44 -11.14 18.52 1.35
C PHE A 44 -12.15 17.69 0.54
N LEU A 45 -11.70 16.59 -0.09
CA LEU A 45 -12.58 15.71 -0.85
C LEU A 45 -13.65 15.04 0.01
N GLY A 46 -13.33 14.66 1.25
CA GLY A 46 -14.28 14.05 2.18
C GLY A 46 -15.41 14.98 2.62
N GLN A 47 -15.22 16.28 2.48
CA GLN A 47 -16.24 17.29 2.76
C GLN A 47 -17.14 17.57 1.55
N GLN A 48 -16.83 17.01 0.37
CA GLN A 48 -17.62 17.25 -0.84
C GLN A 48 -18.89 16.38 -0.87
N PRO A 49 -20.07 16.97 -1.16
CA PRO A 49 -21.34 16.24 -1.23
C PRO A 49 -21.36 15.20 -2.37
N ASP A 50 -20.51 15.39 -3.37
CA ASP A 50 -20.36 14.54 -4.56
C ASP A 50 -19.14 13.58 -4.47
N SER A 51 -18.58 13.36 -3.27
CA SER A 51 -17.37 12.55 -3.09
C SER A 51 -17.53 11.06 -3.51
N SER A 52 -18.77 10.60 -3.68
CA SER A 52 -19.13 9.31 -4.27
C SER A 52 -18.93 9.23 -5.80
N GLN A 53 -18.68 10.34 -6.49
CA GLN A 53 -18.48 10.38 -7.95
C GLN A 53 -17.11 9.84 -8.38
N PHE A 54 -16.18 9.66 -7.45
CA PHE A 54 -14.91 9.02 -7.73
C PHE A 54 -15.11 7.51 -7.80
N THR A 55 -15.34 7.02 -9.01
CA THR A 55 -15.48 5.59 -9.26
C THR A 55 -14.12 4.95 -9.46
N THR A 56 -13.99 3.74 -8.92
CA THR A 56 -12.78 2.94 -9.06
C THR A 56 -12.54 2.60 -10.53
N SER A 57 -11.28 2.64 -10.97
CA SER A 57 -10.94 2.23 -12.33
C SER A 57 -11.34 0.77 -12.56
N SER A 58 -11.79 0.44 -13.77
CA SER A 58 -11.91 -0.96 -14.22
C SER A 58 -10.57 -1.70 -14.21
N LYS A 59 -9.45 -0.97 -14.10
CA LYS A 59 -8.09 -1.48 -13.95
C LYS A 59 -7.60 -1.57 -12.51
N ALA A 60 -8.44 -1.28 -11.52
CA ALA A 60 -8.07 -1.49 -10.13
C ALA A 60 -7.75 -2.97 -9.87
N SER A 61 -6.72 -3.17 -9.07
CA SER A 61 -6.40 -4.45 -8.45
C SER A 61 -7.19 -4.63 -7.16
N VAL A 62 -7.50 -5.87 -6.84
CA VAL A 62 -8.01 -6.31 -5.55
C VAL A 62 -6.94 -7.13 -4.85
N SER A 63 -6.78 -6.93 -3.55
CA SER A 63 -5.88 -7.74 -2.73
C SER A 63 -6.51 -8.16 -1.41
N PHE A 64 -6.23 -9.39 -1.01
CA PHE A 64 -6.73 -10.00 0.23
C PHE A 64 -5.72 -11.02 0.75
N ALA A 65 -5.96 -11.60 1.92
CA ALA A 65 -5.05 -12.57 2.53
C ALA A 65 -5.70 -13.96 2.62
N LYS A 66 -4.86 -15.00 2.52
CA LYS A 66 -5.22 -16.40 2.76
C LYS A 66 -4.19 -17.06 3.67
N LEU A 67 -4.60 -18.16 4.29
CA LEU A 67 -3.67 -19.07 4.95
C LEU A 67 -2.77 -19.73 3.89
N ARG A 68 -1.50 -19.93 4.23
CA ARG A 68 -0.55 -20.66 3.40
C ARG A 68 -0.71 -22.16 3.59
N ASP A 69 -0.93 -22.86 2.47
CA ASP A 69 -1.03 -24.32 2.43
C ASP A 69 0.35 -25.00 2.41
N ASP A 70 1.40 -24.26 2.03
CA ASP A 70 2.76 -24.77 1.77
C ASP A 70 3.74 -24.57 2.94
N TYR A 71 3.25 -24.11 4.09
CA TYR A 71 4.10 -23.86 5.26
C TYR A 71 4.17 -25.08 6.18
N ASP A 72 5.11 -25.98 5.88
CA ASP A 72 5.62 -26.93 6.86
C ASP A 72 6.49 -26.14 7.85
N ALA A 73 5.99 -25.95 9.07
CA ALA A 73 6.75 -25.29 10.12
C ALA A 73 8.13 -25.96 10.27
N PRO A 74 9.25 -25.23 10.21
CA PRO A 74 10.54 -25.81 10.54
C PRO A 74 10.47 -26.41 11.95
N VAL A 75 10.85 -27.69 12.06
CA VAL A 75 10.91 -28.46 13.32
C VAL A 75 11.99 -27.91 14.27
N GLU A 76 12.74 -26.89 13.87
CA GLU A 76 13.66 -26.17 14.73
C GLU A 76 12.91 -25.23 15.67
N ALA A 77 12.35 -25.85 16.70
CA ALA A 77 12.23 -25.37 18.07
C ALA A 77 12.58 -23.89 18.25
N ASP A 78 11.57 -23.03 18.10
CA ASP A 78 11.56 -21.81 18.88
C ASP A 78 11.54 -22.27 20.34
N GLN A 79 12.66 -22.11 21.04
CA GLN A 79 12.83 -22.53 22.44
C GLN A 79 11.89 -21.77 23.40
N ASP A 80 11.05 -20.89 22.87
CA ASP A 80 9.94 -20.24 23.54
C ASP A 80 8.63 -21.04 23.30
N ALA A 81 8.62 -22.28 23.79
CA ALA A 81 7.53 -23.26 23.65
C ALA A 81 6.19 -22.85 24.32
N SER A 82 5.98 -21.56 24.64
CA SER A 82 4.80 -21.06 25.33
C SER A 82 3.99 -20.01 24.57
N TYR A 83 4.39 -19.59 23.37
CA TYR A 83 3.57 -18.67 22.57
C TYR A 83 2.73 -19.46 21.56
N GLU A 84 1.56 -19.90 22.01
CA GLU A 84 0.55 -20.45 21.12
C GLU A 84 0.10 -19.35 20.14
N LEU A 85 0.14 -19.65 18.84
CA LEU A 85 -0.29 -18.71 17.82
C LEU A 85 -1.80 -18.48 17.98
N ASP A 86 -2.20 -17.26 18.29
CA ASP A 86 -3.60 -16.89 18.45
C ASP A 86 -4.37 -17.07 17.13
N ALA A 87 -5.16 -18.14 17.06
CA ALA A 87 -5.97 -18.47 15.89
C ALA A 87 -7.04 -17.41 15.59
N VAL A 88 -7.61 -16.79 16.63
CA VAL A 88 -8.62 -15.73 16.47
C VAL A 88 -7.97 -14.48 15.88
N LEU A 89 -6.76 -14.14 16.33
CA LEU A 89 -6.00 -13.08 15.71
C LEU A 89 -5.66 -13.42 14.26
N LEU A 90 -5.18 -14.62 13.97
CA LEU A 90 -4.85 -15.04 12.60
C LEU A 90 -6.05 -14.86 11.65
N GLU A 91 -7.26 -15.28 12.04
CA GLU A 91 -8.49 -15.05 11.27
C GLU A 91 -8.75 -13.56 11.01
N GLN A 92 -8.53 -12.69 12.01
CA GLN A 92 -8.68 -11.24 11.86
C GLN A 92 -7.67 -10.64 10.87
N LEU A 93 -6.44 -11.16 10.83
CA LEU A 93 -5.42 -10.71 9.87
C LEU A 93 -5.83 -11.09 8.44
N LEU A 94 -6.40 -12.28 8.24
CA LEU A 94 -6.88 -12.74 6.94
C LEU A 94 -8.08 -11.91 6.43
N ALA A 95 -8.93 -11.44 7.34
CA ALA A 95 -10.16 -10.74 7.01
C ALA A 95 -9.94 -9.41 6.26
N GLY A 96 -10.90 -9.10 5.38
CA GLY A 96 -10.98 -7.84 4.64
C GLY A 96 -10.18 -7.85 3.32
N GLN A 97 -10.69 -7.10 2.35
CA GLN A 97 -10.08 -6.93 1.04
C GLN A 97 -9.76 -5.46 0.81
N THR A 98 -8.74 -5.21 0.01
CA THR A 98 -8.28 -3.88 -0.40
C THR A 98 -8.42 -3.74 -1.91
N ARG A 99 -8.51 -2.50 -2.38
CA ARG A 99 -8.71 -2.23 -3.80
C ARG A 99 -7.94 -0.98 -4.19
N SER A 100 -7.14 -1.10 -5.24
CA SER A 100 -6.33 0.01 -5.69
C SER A 100 -7.12 1.05 -6.46
N GLY A 101 -6.49 2.21 -6.64
CA GLY A 101 -7.13 3.35 -7.29
C GLY A 101 -8.09 4.08 -6.35
N PHE A 102 -8.84 5.02 -6.93
CA PHE A 102 -9.57 6.05 -6.18
C PHE A 102 -10.84 5.52 -5.50
N GLY A 103 -10.66 4.72 -4.46
CA GLY A 103 -11.67 4.31 -3.48
C GLY A 103 -11.58 5.08 -2.15
N ALA A 104 -10.81 6.18 -2.10
CA ALA A 104 -10.57 6.93 -0.86
C ALA A 104 -11.85 7.57 -0.28
N PHE A 105 -12.76 8.05 -1.12
CA PHE A 105 -14.06 8.59 -0.69
C PHE A 105 -15.27 7.82 -1.22
N GLY A 106 -15.02 6.79 -2.03
CA GLY A 106 -15.99 5.81 -2.47
C GLY A 106 -15.49 4.40 -2.14
N THR A 107 -15.04 4.17 -0.89
CA THR A 107 -14.70 2.81 -0.45
C THR A 107 -15.93 1.95 -0.64
N GLU A 108 -15.88 1.12 -1.68
CA GLU A 108 -17.01 0.29 -2.08
C GLU A 108 -17.35 -0.68 -0.93
N SER A 109 -18.64 -0.95 -0.74
CA SER A 109 -19.10 -1.93 0.23
C SER A 109 -18.37 -3.26 0.04
N GLY A 110 -17.81 -3.80 1.12
CA GLY A 110 -17.00 -5.02 1.09
C GLY A 110 -15.49 -4.81 1.07
N PHE A 111 -15.01 -3.57 0.92
CA PHE A 111 -13.58 -3.24 1.01
C PHE A 111 -13.22 -2.49 2.30
N LEU A 112 -11.97 -2.64 2.72
CA LEU A 112 -11.40 -1.94 3.88
C LEU A 112 -11.32 -0.41 3.65
N PRO A 113 -11.11 0.42 4.68
CA PRO A 113 -11.04 1.88 4.51
C PRO A 113 -9.82 2.35 3.68
N GLN A 114 -10.00 2.53 2.37
CA GLN A 114 -8.88 2.73 1.42
C GLN A 114 -8.14 4.05 1.62
N LYS A 115 -8.83 5.15 2.00
CA LYS A 115 -8.20 6.44 2.34
C LYS A 115 -7.17 6.25 3.45
N ARG A 116 -7.63 5.64 4.55
CA ARG A 116 -6.84 5.40 5.75
C ARG A 116 -5.63 4.53 5.43
N LEU A 117 -5.84 3.42 4.70
CA LEU A 117 -4.76 2.52 4.33
C LEU A 117 -3.75 3.13 3.37
N SER A 118 -4.18 3.98 2.44
CA SER A 118 -3.26 4.70 1.55
C SER A 118 -2.34 5.65 2.34
N LEU A 119 -2.89 6.36 3.33
CA LEU A 119 -2.09 7.20 4.22
C LEU A 119 -1.18 6.37 5.12
N ALA A 120 -1.63 5.21 5.61
CA ALA A 120 -0.79 4.28 6.36
C ALA A 120 0.42 3.83 5.53
N VAL A 121 0.23 3.47 4.24
CA VAL A 121 1.33 3.16 3.32
C VAL A 121 2.27 4.36 3.18
N ALA A 122 1.71 5.56 3.02
CA ALA A 122 2.50 6.78 2.87
C ALA A 122 3.40 7.04 4.09
N HIS A 123 2.86 6.87 5.30
CA HIS A 123 3.61 7.05 6.54
C HIS A 123 4.67 5.95 6.75
N ALA A 124 4.38 4.71 6.35
CA ALA A 124 5.30 3.59 6.54
C ALA A 124 6.56 3.69 5.65
N VAL A 125 6.51 4.40 4.52
CA VAL A 125 7.60 4.39 3.53
C VAL A 125 8.95 4.79 4.09
N GLU A 126 9.02 5.88 4.85
CA GLU A 126 10.27 6.33 5.46
C GLU A 126 10.76 5.34 6.52
N GLU A 127 9.84 4.82 7.33
CA GLU A 127 10.14 3.87 8.41
C GLU A 127 10.74 2.57 7.87
N ILE A 128 10.20 2.04 6.78
CA ILE A 128 10.69 0.80 6.16
C ILE A 128 11.87 1.04 5.21
N GLY A 129 12.30 2.29 5.01
CA GLY A 129 13.37 2.66 4.09
C GLY A 129 13.03 2.42 2.61
N HIS A 130 11.74 2.47 2.23
CA HIS A 130 11.34 2.38 0.82
C HIS A 130 11.58 3.70 0.10
N LYS A 131 11.98 3.63 -1.17
CA LYS A 131 12.09 4.79 -2.06
C LYS A 131 11.24 4.52 -3.29
N TYR A 132 10.39 5.48 -3.66
CA TYR A 132 9.48 5.29 -4.79
C TYR A 132 10.23 5.10 -6.10
N ILE A 133 9.83 4.07 -6.84
CA ILE A 133 10.30 3.87 -8.20
C ILE A 133 9.37 4.63 -9.14
N VAL A 134 9.89 5.70 -9.74
CA VAL A 134 9.15 6.44 -10.78
C VAL A 134 9.01 5.57 -12.02
N GLU A 135 7.78 5.41 -12.50
CA GLU A 135 7.47 4.55 -13.65
C GLU A 135 8.29 4.93 -14.89
N ARG A 136 8.88 3.92 -15.52
CA ARG A 136 9.52 4.04 -16.84
C ARG A 136 8.46 3.88 -17.92
N ASN A 137 8.61 4.59 -19.04
CA ASN A 137 7.75 4.32 -20.19
C ASN A 137 8.05 2.95 -20.81
N LYS A 138 7.25 2.52 -21.80
CA LYS A 138 7.43 1.26 -22.54
C LYS A 138 8.80 1.08 -23.22
N HIS A 139 9.63 2.13 -23.27
CA HIS A 139 10.98 2.14 -23.82
C HIS A 139 12.06 2.19 -22.72
N GLY A 140 11.69 1.98 -21.45
CA GLY A 140 12.62 2.00 -20.32
C GLY A 140 13.10 3.40 -19.90
N ILE A 141 12.55 4.46 -20.48
CA ILE A 141 12.95 5.84 -20.19
C ILE A 141 12.28 6.30 -18.90
N VAL A 142 13.07 6.79 -17.94
CA VAL A 142 12.58 7.43 -16.72
C VAL A 142 11.81 8.68 -17.12
N LYS A 143 10.52 8.73 -16.77
CA LYS A 143 9.76 9.97 -16.87
C LYS A 143 9.91 10.74 -15.56
N PRO A 144 9.99 12.08 -15.59
CA PRO A 144 9.84 12.84 -14.36
C PRO A 144 8.47 12.52 -13.75
N PRO A 145 8.35 12.48 -12.41
CA PRO A 145 7.04 12.32 -11.78
C PRO A 145 6.14 13.49 -12.20
N VAL A 146 4.90 13.18 -12.60
CA VAL A 146 3.95 14.18 -13.11
C VAL A 146 2.69 14.14 -12.30
N LEU A 147 2.27 15.31 -11.80
CA LEU A 147 0.92 15.52 -11.31
C LEU A 147 -0.04 15.46 -12.50
N ASN A 148 -0.79 14.36 -12.64
CA ASN A 148 -1.81 14.24 -13.69
C ASN A 148 -3.21 14.61 -13.17
N SER A 149 -4.19 14.71 -14.09
CA SER A 149 -5.59 15.14 -13.83
C SER A 149 -6.44 14.15 -13.01
N ARG A 150 -5.88 13.01 -12.62
CA ARG A 150 -6.46 12.10 -11.60
C ARG A 150 -5.59 12.00 -10.36
N SER A 151 -4.45 12.69 -10.41
CA SER A 151 -3.47 12.95 -9.38
C SER A 151 -3.24 11.76 -8.50
N PHE A 152 -2.51 10.83 -9.08
CA PHE A 152 -2.33 9.57 -8.44
C PHE A 152 -1.20 9.63 -7.42
N PHE A 153 -1.57 9.31 -6.20
CA PHE A 153 -0.72 8.69 -5.20
C PHE A 153 -0.38 7.25 -5.61
N PHE A 154 -0.01 7.00 -6.89
CA PHE A 154 0.15 5.66 -7.46
C PHE A 154 0.97 4.76 -6.53
N TYR A 155 1.98 5.33 -5.88
CA TYR A 155 2.83 4.57 -4.99
C TYR A 155 2.14 4.08 -3.70
N TRP A 156 1.10 4.73 -3.20
CA TRP A 156 0.49 4.42 -1.90
C TRP A 156 -0.80 3.63 -1.99
N CYS A 157 -1.52 3.79 -3.11
CA CYS A 157 -2.87 3.25 -3.26
C CYS A 157 -2.91 1.86 -3.89
N HIS A 158 -1.79 1.14 -3.98
CA HIS A 158 -1.77 -0.22 -4.50
C HIS A 158 -2.28 -1.21 -3.43
N ALA A 159 -3.19 -2.10 -3.85
CA ALA A 159 -4.02 -2.91 -2.96
C ALA A 159 -3.16 -3.79 -2.05
N GLU A 160 -2.14 -4.44 -2.59
CA GLU A 160 -1.21 -5.29 -1.87
C GLU A 160 -0.46 -4.54 -0.76
N LYS A 161 -0.07 -3.28 -0.99
CA LYS A 161 0.59 -2.46 0.05
C LYS A 161 -0.39 -2.11 1.16
N GLN A 162 -1.60 -1.72 0.79
CA GLN A 162 -2.66 -1.45 1.74
C GLN A 162 -3.02 -2.69 2.55
N LYS A 163 -3.00 -3.89 1.96
CA LYS A 163 -3.27 -5.12 2.68
C LYS A 163 -2.13 -5.50 3.63
N LEU A 164 -0.87 -5.23 3.26
CA LEU A 164 0.27 -5.35 4.18
C LEU A 164 0.10 -4.42 5.38
N MET A 165 -0.29 -3.16 5.15
CA MET A 165 -0.53 -2.19 6.22
C MET A 165 -1.71 -2.57 7.11
N ASP A 166 -2.81 -3.08 6.53
CA ASP A 166 -3.95 -3.59 7.31
C ASP A 166 -3.53 -4.67 8.31
N ILE A 167 -2.72 -5.65 7.87
CA ILE A 167 -2.23 -6.72 8.74
C ILE A 167 -1.25 -6.16 9.77
N HIS A 168 -0.30 -5.32 9.35
CA HIS A 168 0.67 -4.68 10.25
C HIS A 168 -0.03 -3.91 11.39
N GLU A 169 -1.00 -3.06 11.05
CA GLU A 169 -1.73 -2.26 12.04
C GLU A 169 -2.57 -3.12 12.96
N LYS A 170 -3.16 -4.21 12.48
CA LYS A 170 -3.86 -5.18 13.35
C LYS A 170 -2.90 -5.84 14.34
N LEU A 171 -1.69 -6.20 13.90
CA LEU A 171 -0.65 -6.74 14.78
C LEU A 171 -0.19 -5.70 15.82
N VAL A 172 -0.03 -4.44 15.40
CA VAL A 172 0.29 -3.31 16.31
C VAL A 172 -0.83 -3.08 17.31
N ALA A 173 -2.08 -3.01 16.87
CA ALA A 173 -3.26 -2.77 17.71
C ALA A 173 -3.52 -3.91 18.71
N ARG A 174 -3.02 -5.11 18.41
CA ARG A 174 -3.04 -6.29 19.29
C ARG A 174 -1.77 -6.42 20.14
N GLU A 175 -0.90 -5.40 20.09
CA GLU A 175 0.34 -5.31 20.86
C GLU A 175 1.27 -6.51 20.64
N VAL A 176 1.20 -7.14 19.45
CA VAL A 176 2.09 -8.25 19.11
C VAL A 176 3.52 -7.71 19.01
N PRO A 177 4.46 -8.22 19.84
CA PRO A 177 5.83 -7.73 19.83
C PRO A 177 6.47 -7.92 18.46
N PRO A 178 7.27 -6.96 17.94
CA PRO A 178 7.90 -7.06 16.61
C PRO A 178 8.62 -8.39 16.39
N LYS A 179 9.34 -8.88 17.41
CA LYS A 179 10.06 -10.17 17.37
C LYS A 179 9.16 -11.39 17.16
N ARG A 180 7.85 -11.30 17.43
CA ARG A 180 6.87 -12.40 17.29
C ARG A 180 5.98 -12.27 16.07
N ARG A 181 5.95 -11.13 15.38
CA ARG A 181 5.09 -10.91 14.19
C ARG A 181 5.42 -11.86 13.04
N HIS A 182 6.68 -12.29 12.94
CA HIS A 182 7.12 -13.25 11.93
C HIS A 182 6.30 -14.56 11.94
N LEU A 183 5.85 -15.01 13.12
CA LEU A 183 5.04 -16.23 13.28
C LEU A 183 3.69 -16.13 12.55
N PHE A 184 3.12 -14.91 12.47
CA PHE A 184 1.89 -14.66 11.72
C PHE A 184 2.18 -14.51 10.22
N TRP A 185 3.19 -13.71 9.85
CA TRP A 185 3.54 -13.46 8.45
C TRP A 185 3.86 -14.75 7.68
N GLN A 186 4.55 -15.70 8.32
CA GLN A 186 4.87 -17.00 7.72
C GLN A 186 3.64 -17.85 7.39
N ARG A 187 2.48 -17.60 8.04
CA ARG A 187 1.23 -18.31 7.80
C ARG A 187 0.34 -17.64 6.75
N ILE A 188 0.67 -16.43 6.33
CA ILE A 188 -0.20 -15.61 5.47
C ILE A 188 0.40 -15.49 4.07
N ALA A 189 -0.44 -15.68 3.05
CA ALA A 189 -0.17 -15.27 1.69
C ALA A 189 -1.09 -14.10 1.32
N ILE A 190 -0.51 -13.00 0.86
CA ILE A 190 -1.25 -11.91 0.24
C ILE A 190 -1.52 -12.27 -1.21
N ILE A 191 -2.78 -12.27 -1.61
CA ILE A 191 -3.20 -12.51 -2.98
C ILE A 191 -3.51 -11.17 -3.63
N VAL A 192 -3.04 -10.94 -4.85
CA VAL A 192 -3.40 -9.78 -5.68
C VAL A 192 -3.80 -10.27 -7.08
N ASP A 193 -4.86 -9.70 -7.64
CA ASP A 193 -5.45 -10.14 -8.92
C ASP A 193 -4.75 -9.55 -10.17
N ARG A 194 -3.68 -8.78 -9.99
CA ARG A 194 -2.88 -8.16 -11.05
C ARG A 194 -1.40 -8.30 -10.75
N ALA A 195 -0.61 -8.36 -11.82
CA ALA A 195 0.85 -8.40 -11.73
C ALA A 195 1.38 -7.22 -10.91
N MET A 196 2.27 -7.51 -9.96
CA MET A 196 2.89 -6.49 -9.13
C MET A 196 3.86 -5.65 -9.95
N CYS A 197 3.78 -4.32 -9.81
CA CYS A 197 4.80 -3.44 -10.38
C CYS A 197 6.09 -3.45 -9.55
N ASP A 198 7.19 -2.97 -10.14
CA ASP A 198 8.51 -2.93 -9.47
C ASP A 198 8.48 -2.17 -8.13
N ASP A 199 7.70 -1.08 -8.04
CA ASP A 199 7.54 -0.29 -6.82
C ASP A 199 6.87 -1.09 -5.69
N CYS A 200 5.87 -1.93 -6.02
CA CYS A 200 5.24 -2.83 -5.05
C CYS A 200 6.16 -3.97 -4.61
N ILE A 201 6.93 -4.51 -5.55
CA ILE A 201 7.92 -5.56 -5.26
C ILE A 201 9.00 -5.00 -4.32
N GLN A 202 9.52 -3.80 -4.58
CA GLN A 202 10.51 -3.18 -3.71
C GLN A 202 9.93 -2.80 -2.35
N PHE A 203 8.69 -2.29 -2.30
CA PHE A 203 8.02 -2.00 -1.03
C PHE A 203 7.87 -3.26 -0.18
N ALA A 204 7.41 -4.38 -0.76
CA ALA A 204 7.24 -5.65 -0.04
C ALA A 204 8.59 -6.18 0.48
N GLU A 205 9.66 -6.03 -0.29
CA GLU A 205 11.02 -6.38 0.11
C GLU A 205 11.52 -5.50 1.27
N CYS A 206 11.33 -4.18 1.22
CA CYS A 206 11.65 -3.29 2.35
C CYS A 206 10.82 -3.63 3.59
N PHE A 207 9.52 -3.85 3.42
CA PHE A 207 8.59 -4.17 4.49
C PHE A 207 8.93 -5.52 5.15
N ALA A 208 9.29 -6.54 4.39
CA ALA A 208 9.71 -7.84 4.92
C ALA A 208 10.99 -7.75 5.77
N ARG A 209 11.96 -6.92 5.35
CA ARG A 209 13.16 -6.64 6.16
C ARG A 209 12.83 -5.89 7.43
N PHE A 210 11.97 -4.88 7.35
CA PHE A 210 11.51 -4.11 8.51
C PHE A 210 10.82 -5.01 9.54
N GLU A 211 9.90 -5.88 9.11
CA GLU A 211 9.23 -6.86 9.98
C GLU A 211 10.13 -8.02 10.41
N THR A 212 11.33 -8.15 9.84
CA THR A 212 12.22 -9.32 10.04
C THR A 212 11.46 -10.63 9.81
N ALA A 213 10.69 -10.69 8.72
CA ALA A 213 9.75 -11.78 8.45
C ALA A 213 9.77 -12.20 6.98
N PHE A 214 9.32 -13.43 6.72
CA PHE A 214 9.02 -13.88 5.36
C PHE A 214 7.60 -13.48 4.98
N ILE A 215 7.47 -12.70 3.91
CA ILE A 215 6.19 -12.22 3.39
C ILE A 215 5.94 -12.89 2.05
N CYS A 216 4.86 -13.65 1.97
CA CYS A 216 4.43 -14.32 0.75
C CYS A 216 3.38 -13.46 0.04
N ILE A 217 3.61 -13.14 -1.23
CA ILE A 217 2.66 -12.44 -2.09
C ILE A 217 2.52 -13.19 -3.41
N GLN A 218 1.29 -13.55 -3.76
CA GLN A 218 0.94 -14.19 -5.02
C GLN A 218 0.19 -13.20 -5.91
N ASP A 219 0.70 -13.01 -7.12
CA ASP A 219 -0.03 -12.36 -8.20
C ASP A 219 -0.36 -13.38 -9.32
N PRO A 220 -1.01 -12.99 -10.43
CA PRO A 220 -1.36 -13.92 -11.50
C PRO A 220 -0.17 -14.58 -12.20
N GLU A 221 1.03 -14.01 -12.07
CA GLU A 221 2.22 -14.47 -12.77
C GLU A 221 3.04 -15.43 -11.90
N VAL A 222 3.17 -15.14 -10.60
CA VAL A 222 4.08 -15.86 -9.72
C VAL A 222 3.79 -15.66 -8.23
N VAL A 223 4.18 -16.65 -7.43
CA VAL A 223 4.29 -16.54 -5.97
C VAL A 223 5.68 -16.00 -5.61
N ARG A 224 5.72 -14.84 -4.94
CA ARG A 224 6.95 -14.21 -4.44
C ARG A 224 7.04 -14.38 -2.94
N VAL A 225 8.26 -14.61 -2.45
CA VAL A 225 8.57 -14.61 -1.01
C VAL A 225 9.66 -13.57 -0.78
N PHE A 226 9.40 -12.66 0.16
CA PHE A 226 10.28 -11.56 0.55
C PHE A 226 10.76 -11.76 1.99
N PRO A 227 12.01 -11.41 2.35
CA PRO A 227 13.07 -11.05 1.42
C PRO A 227 13.43 -12.24 0.53
N LEU A 228 13.88 -11.98 -0.70
CA LEU A 228 14.35 -13.05 -1.59
C LEU A 228 15.48 -13.84 -0.91
N SER A 229 15.42 -15.17 -0.98
CA SER A 229 16.53 -16.02 -0.53
C SER A 229 17.83 -15.65 -1.26
N SER A 230 18.98 -15.84 -0.62
CA SER A 230 20.30 -15.49 -1.18
C SER A 230 20.54 -16.11 -2.57
N ASN A 231 19.98 -17.29 -2.84
CA ASN A 231 20.05 -17.98 -4.12
C ASN A 231 19.19 -17.33 -5.23
N GLN A 232 18.11 -16.64 -4.87
CA GLN A 232 17.26 -15.91 -5.82
C GLN A 232 17.77 -14.48 -6.09
N GLN A 233 18.47 -13.87 -5.11
CA GLN A 233 19.12 -12.57 -5.29
C GLN A 233 20.22 -12.61 -6.37
N GLY A 234 21.00 -13.70 -6.44
CA GLY A 234 22.05 -13.88 -7.45
C GLY A 234 21.55 -13.98 -8.89
N ARG A 235 20.32 -14.48 -9.13
CA ARG A 235 19.74 -14.57 -10.47
C ARG A 235 19.30 -13.22 -11.05
N ARG A 236 19.00 -12.23 -10.22
CA ARG A 236 18.62 -10.87 -10.66
C ARG A 236 19.80 -10.06 -11.23
N ILE A 237 21.04 -10.45 -10.93
CA ILE A 237 22.24 -9.72 -11.34
C ILE A 237 22.69 -10.11 -12.77
N SER A 238 22.11 -11.16 -13.38
CA SER A 238 22.55 -11.71 -14.68
C SER A 238 21.67 -11.36 -15.90
N THR A 239 20.91 -10.28 -15.86
CA THR A 239 20.26 -9.75 -17.08
C THR A 239 20.70 -8.31 -17.31
N THR A 240 21.93 -8.16 -17.80
CA THR A 240 22.38 -7.01 -18.59
C THR A 240 21.97 -7.20 -20.04
#